data_AF-G2DY88-F1
#
_entry.id   AF-G2DY88-F1
#
_cell.length_a   1.000
_cell.length_b   1.000
_cell.length_c   1.000
_cell.angle_alpha   90.00
_cell.angle_beta   90.00
_cell.angle_gamma   90.00
#
_symmetry.space_group_name_H-M   'P 1'
#
loop_
_entity.id
_entity.type
_entity.pdbx_description
1 polymer ?
#
loop_
_entity_poly.entity_id
_entity_poly.type
_entity_poly.pdbx_seq_one_letter_code
_entity_poly.pdbx_strand_id
1 'polypeptide(L)'
;MMLLDDVGTSGGGWVIDGVGFDVGMSCSRSLFVRIAVKAVAECRRAGGRVVSSIKDLATWFYYQKYFEWGLPARRFAQVNIETNTNCTRRCHFCWFGIKERSESVRMPAKLFFKIIDELVEINFVGRLSLFSLNEPLTDNRIYSFLQYSTLMLPGCCHLLVTNGDLLTVEKLDALFDAGLDRLYINSYDVDALAHNVPLHEYAKEFHPGKVEHVDRTQYLNWGGRAGNVKQYAKAPVSGYCDWPNYLLYVKPDGRVLACCHDFEGVNTVGNLMDQSVEAAWFGSAFSKLRRSLNRGDRSVSELCSQCDHEPDLDYFRTNHLIPYVHGKSGWFWKPNPSDDDRLRAVAVKRSILGREDRSAVDGATTQAREVV
;
A
#
# COMPACT_ATOMS: atom_id res chain seq x y z
N MET A 1 7.38 21.88 11.93
CA MET A 1 7.71 21.85 13.37
C MET A 1 7.21 20.51 13.86
N MET A 2 8.12 19.56 14.11
CA MET A 2 7.78 18.16 14.39
C MET A 2 7.13 18.06 15.77
N LEU A 3 5.95 17.44 15.83
CA LEU A 3 5.42 16.91 17.09
C LEU A 3 6.17 15.59 17.36
N LEU A 4 7.26 15.72 18.12
CA LEU A 4 7.80 14.67 18.97
C LEU A 4 7.22 14.96 20.36
N ASP A 5 5.93 14.71 20.55
CA ASP A 5 5.34 14.71 21.89
C ASP A 5 4.58 13.38 22.06
N ASP A 6 4.71 12.82 23.26
CA ASP A 6 4.18 11.53 23.73
C ASP A 6 4.92 10.26 23.30
N VAL A 7 6.17 10.15 23.74
CA VAL A 7 6.65 8.89 24.34
C VAL A 7 7.06 9.20 25.77
N GLY A 8 6.33 8.60 26.71
CA GLY A 8 6.48 8.79 28.15
C GLY A 8 7.92 8.69 28.63
N THR A 9 8.29 9.68 29.43
CA THR A 9 9.55 9.77 30.16
C THR A 9 9.65 8.66 31.21
N SER A 10 10.33 7.57 30.85
CA SER A 10 11.08 6.79 31.85
C SER A 10 12.49 6.59 31.33
N GLY A 11 13.44 7.15 32.09
CA GLY A 11 14.82 7.38 31.66
C GLY A 11 15.57 6.09 31.37
N GLY A 12 15.92 5.90 30.10
CA GLY A 12 16.92 4.93 29.66
C GLY A 12 17.74 5.56 28.54
N GLY A 13 18.85 6.20 28.89
CA GLY A 13 19.80 6.71 27.90
C GLY A 13 20.45 5.55 27.14
N TRP A 14 20.52 5.66 25.81
CA TRP A 14 21.28 4.72 24.98
C TRP A 14 22.72 5.21 24.85
N VAL A 15 23.67 4.37 25.23
CA VAL A 15 25.11 4.59 25.01
C VAL A 15 25.53 3.74 23.83
N ILE A 16 26.03 4.38 22.77
CA ILE A 16 26.72 3.72 21.66
C ILE A 16 28.11 4.38 21.55
N ASP A 17 29.16 3.57 21.67
CA ASP A 17 30.58 3.95 21.48
C ASP A 17 31.03 5.26 22.14
N GLY A 18 30.71 5.44 23.42
CA GLY A 18 31.33 6.47 24.27
C GLY A 18 30.98 7.92 23.93
N VAL A 19 30.01 8.17 23.03
CA VAL A 19 29.51 9.51 22.74
C VAL A 19 28.03 9.58 23.08
N GLY A 20 27.72 10.17 24.22
CA GLY A 20 26.34 10.52 24.58
C GLY A 20 25.81 11.58 23.63
N PHE A 21 24.70 11.31 22.96
CA PHE A 21 23.97 12.32 22.18
C PHE A 21 22.83 12.87 23.02
N ASP A 22 23.02 14.10 23.48
CA ASP A 22 21.96 14.90 24.09
C ASP A 22 21.09 15.47 22.96
N VAL A 23 19.88 14.95 22.79
CA VAL A 23 18.99 15.28 21.67
C VAL A 23 18.22 16.56 22.00
N GLY A 24 18.93 17.69 21.93
CA GLY A 24 18.35 19.01 22.11
C GLY A 24 19.10 20.05 21.30
N MET A 25 18.98 20.05 19.95
CA MET A 25 19.55 21.14 19.16
C MET A 25 18.71 21.53 17.95
N SER A 26 18.32 22.81 17.95
CA SER A 26 17.97 23.58 16.75
C SER A 26 19.10 23.46 15.71
N CYS A 27 18.80 22.86 14.56
CA CYS A 27 19.79 22.61 13.51
C CYS A 27 20.20 23.93 12.82
N SER A 28 21.45 24.36 13.00
CA SER A 28 21.99 25.57 12.34
C SER A 28 22.27 25.32 10.85
N ARG A 29 22.11 26.35 10.01
CA ARG A 29 22.42 26.31 8.55
C ARG A 29 23.81 25.74 8.23
N SER A 30 24.79 25.91 9.13
CA SER A 30 26.16 25.39 8.94
C SER A 30 26.26 23.86 9.04
N LEU A 31 25.44 23.23 9.90
CA LEU A 31 25.39 21.78 10.06
C LEU A 31 24.79 21.13 8.81
N PHE A 32 23.75 21.74 8.24
CA PHE A 32 23.10 21.28 7.02
C PHE A 32 24.06 21.26 5.82
N VAL A 33 24.90 22.31 5.66
CA VAL A 33 25.90 22.38 4.59
C VAL A 33 27.01 21.32 4.78
N ARG A 34 27.49 21.10 6.01
CA ARG A 34 28.49 20.07 6.29
C ARG A 34 27.97 18.65 6.05
N ILE A 35 26.71 18.40 6.40
CA ILE A 35 26.00 17.14 6.10
C ILE A 35 25.88 16.95 4.59
N ALA A 36 25.47 17.98 3.85
CA ALA A 36 25.36 17.91 2.40
C ALA A 36 26.71 17.64 1.72
N VAL A 37 27.80 18.27 2.14
CA VAL A 37 29.13 18.01 1.53
C VAL A 37 29.60 16.57 1.78
N LYS A 38 29.40 16.04 2.99
CA LYS A 38 29.71 14.62 3.30
C LYS A 38 28.82 13.66 2.49
N ALA A 39 27.54 13.99 2.35
CA ALA A 39 26.60 13.24 1.53
C ALA A 39 27.03 13.16 0.06
N VAL A 40 27.49 14.26 -0.56
CA VAL A 40 27.99 14.26 -1.96
C VAL A 40 29.16 13.29 -2.09
N ALA A 41 30.10 13.36 -1.14
CA ALA A 41 31.30 12.54 -1.17
C ALA A 41 31.00 11.04 -0.99
N GLU A 42 30.07 10.69 -0.10
CA GLU A 42 29.63 9.30 0.09
C GLU A 42 28.81 8.78 -1.09
N CYS A 43 27.88 9.57 -1.64
CA CYS A 43 27.09 9.18 -2.82
C CYS A 43 27.97 8.90 -4.04
N ARG A 44 29.03 9.71 -4.25
CA ARG A 44 30.01 9.49 -5.33
C ARG A 44 30.84 8.23 -5.13
N ARG A 45 31.20 7.88 -3.89
CA ARG A 45 31.94 6.64 -3.58
C ARG A 45 31.07 5.39 -3.74
N ALA A 46 29.77 5.48 -3.45
CA ALA A 46 28.83 4.37 -3.55
C ALA A 46 28.33 4.08 -4.98
N GLY A 47 28.88 4.73 -6.01
CA GLY A 47 28.46 4.53 -7.41
C GLY A 47 27.07 5.08 -7.74
N GLY A 48 26.51 5.96 -6.89
CA GLY A 48 25.19 6.55 -7.11
C GLY A 48 25.15 7.41 -8.36
N ARG A 49 24.17 7.15 -9.25
CA ARG A 49 23.89 8.02 -10.40
C ARG A 49 23.42 9.40 -9.92
N VAL A 50 23.92 10.42 -10.63
CA VAL A 50 23.75 11.87 -10.46
C VAL A 50 22.56 12.29 -9.60
N VAL A 51 22.88 12.84 -8.43
CA VAL A 51 21.92 13.55 -7.58
C VAL A 51 21.65 14.92 -8.20
N SER A 52 20.42 15.16 -8.67
CA SER A 52 20.04 16.36 -9.43
C SER A 52 19.88 17.62 -8.57
N SER A 53 19.75 17.50 -7.24
CA SER A 53 19.66 18.64 -6.32
C SER A 53 20.23 18.38 -4.91
N ILE A 54 20.55 19.47 -4.17
CA ILE A 54 20.97 19.41 -2.75
C ILE A 54 19.90 18.72 -1.88
N LYS A 55 18.63 18.88 -2.26
CA LYS A 55 17.50 18.27 -1.55
C LYS A 55 17.55 16.74 -1.72
N ASP A 56 17.78 16.23 -2.91
CA ASP A 56 17.86 14.78 -3.18
C ASP A 56 19.05 14.15 -2.48
N LEU A 57 20.14 14.91 -2.37
CA LEU A 57 21.32 14.50 -1.64
C LEU A 57 21.08 14.38 -0.13
N ALA A 58 20.43 15.40 0.45
CA ALA A 58 20.07 15.38 1.86
C ALA A 58 19.12 14.22 2.18
N THR A 59 18.20 13.90 1.26
CA THR A 59 17.31 12.75 1.41
C THR A 59 18.01 11.41 1.24
N TRP A 60 18.89 11.27 0.25
CA TRP A 60 19.74 10.09 0.10
C TRP A 60 20.57 9.87 1.36
N PHE A 61 21.25 10.90 1.88
CA PHE A 61 22.06 10.78 3.09
C PHE A 61 21.22 10.53 4.34
N TYR A 62 20.09 11.21 4.48
CA TYR A 62 19.18 10.98 5.58
C TYR A 62 18.70 9.54 5.59
N TYR A 63 18.29 8.98 4.44
CA TYR A 63 17.87 7.59 4.37
C TYR A 63 19.03 6.62 4.56
N GLN A 64 20.18 6.84 3.91
CA GLN A 64 21.39 6.04 4.14
C GLN A 64 21.76 6.00 5.62
N LYS A 65 21.83 7.15 6.31
CA LYS A 65 22.14 7.18 7.75
C LYS A 65 21.01 6.64 8.62
N TYR A 66 19.75 6.94 8.30
CA TYR A 66 18.60 6.39 9.01
C TYR A 66 18.60 4.86 8.97
N PHE A 67 19.00 4.28 7.84
CA PHE A 67 19.08 2.83 7.65
C PHE A 67 20.40 2.21 8.14
N GLU A 68 21.56 2.88 8.00
CA GLU A 68 22.84 2.47 8.57
C GLU A 68 22.76 2.40 10.11
N TRP A 69 22.07 3.36 10.73
CA TRP A 69 21.87 3.42 12.18
C TRP A 69 20.82 2.43 12.71
N GLY A 70 20.23 1.60 11.84
CA GLY A 70 19.30 0.56 12.26
C GLY A 70 18.05 1.09 12.97
N LEU A 71 17.66 2.33 12.66
CA LEU A 71 16.47 2.95 13.24
C LEU A 71 15.22 2.11 12.92
N PRO A 72 14.23 2.06 13.83
CA PRO A 72 13.08 1.17 13.71
C PRO A 72 12.35 1.38 12.37
N ALA A 73 11.67 0.33 11.91
CA ALA A 73 10.81 0.43 10.75
C ALA A 73 9.87 1.64 10.92
N ARG A 74 9.77 2.48 9.90
CA ARG A 74 8.77 3.55 9.93
C ARG A 74 7.39 2.93 9.95
N ARG A 75 6.41 3.63 10.52
CA ARG A 75 5.01 3.31 10.23
C ARG A 75 4.83 3.30 8.72
N PHE A 76 4.15 2.29 8.19
CA PHE A 76 3.77 2.27 6.78
C PHE A 76 2.87 3.47 6.48
N ALA A 77 2.95 3.96 5.25
CA ALA A 77 2.12 5.07 4.77
C ALA A 77 1.00 4.57 3.83
N GLN A 78 1.08 3.30 3.40
CA GLN A 78 0.14 2.72 2.47
C GLN A 78 -0.17 1.27 2.85
N VAL A 79 -1.44 0.90 2.75
CA VAL A 79 -1.93 -0.47 2.94
C VAL A 79 -2.72 -0.88 1.73
N ASN A 80 -2.35 -2.02 1.14
CA ASN A 80 -3.06 -2.67 0.05
C ASN A 80 -3.63 -3.99 0.56
N ILE A 81 -4.95 -4.11 0.54
CA ILE A 81 -5.70 -5.31 0.94
C ILE A 81 -6.34 -5.92 -0.29
N GLU A 82 -5.89 -7.09 -0.69
CA GLU A 82 -6.50 -7.86 -1.77
C GLU A 82 -7.70 -8.64 -1.21
N THR A 83 -8.91 -8.31 -1.65
CA THR A 83 -10.16 -8.88 -1.11
C THR A 83 -10.51 -10.25 -1.72
N ASN A 84 -10.03 -10.52 -2.92
CA ASN A 84 -10.10 -11.82 -3.60
C ASN A 84 -8.98 -11.96 -4.64
N THR A 85 -8.79 -13.15 -5.22
CA THR A 85 -7.82 -13.38 -6.30
C THR A 85 -8.47 -13.43 -7.69
N ASN A 86 -9.58 -12.73 -7.91
CA ASN A 86 -10.30 -12.77 -9.19
C ASN A 86 -10.00 -11.55 -10.06
N CYS A 87 -9.93 -11.77 -11.37
CA CYS A 87 -9.83 -10.70 -12.36
C CYS A 87 -10.62 -11.08 -13.61
N THR A 88 -11.22 -10.08 -14.27
CA THR A 88 -11.91 -10.25 -15.55
C THR A 88 -10.93 -10.43 -16.72
N ARG A 89 -9.65 -10.12 -16.51
CA ARG A 89 -8.62 -10.09 -17.55
C ARG A 89 -7.44 -11.01 -17.26
N ARG A 90 -6.76 -11.41 -18.34
CA ARG A 90 -5.51 -12.20 -18.31
C ARG A 90 -4.42 -11.48 -19.09
N CYS A 91 -4.06 -10.29 -18.65
CA CYS A 91 -3.09 -9.45 -19.33
C CYS A 91 -1.70 -10.11 -19.40
N HIS A 92 -1.04 -10.04 -20.56
CA HIS A 92 0.27 -10.66 -20.81
C HIS A 92 1.41 -10.11 -19.92
N PHE A 93 1.20 -8.97 -19.25
CA PHE A 93 2.12 -8.34 -18.30
C PHE A 93 1.76 -8.57 -16.82
N CYS A 94 0.79 -9.43 -16.54
CA CYS A 94 0.24 -9.69 -15.21
C CYS A 94 0.29 -11.18 -14.86
N TRP A 95 0.30 -11.49 -13.56
CA TRP A 95 0.26 -12.86 -13.02
C TRP A 95 -0.80 -13.74 -13.72
N PHE A 96 -2.03 -13.23 -13.87
CA PHE A 96 -3.13 -13.97 -14.48
C PHE A 96 -2.89 -14.36 -15.95
N GLY A 97 -2.06 -13.62 -16.68
CA GLY A 97 -1.73 -13.92 -18.08
C GLY A 97 -0.52 -14.85 -18.25
N ILE A 98 0.35 -14.97 -17.25
CA ILE A 98 1.61 -15.72 -17.36
C ILE A 98 1.60 -17.09 -16.65
N LYS A 99 0.60 -17.35 -15.80
CA LYS A 99 0.48 -18.59 -15.03
C LYS A 99 -0.85 -19.29 -15.28
N GLU A 100 -0.85 -20.59 -15.02
CA GLU A 100 -2.06 -21.39 -15.03
C GLU A 100 -3.04 -20.92 -13.95
N ARG A 101 -4.33 -21.18 -14.18
CA ARG A 101 -5.40 -20.68 -13.32
C ARG A 101 -5.26 -21.30 -11.93
N SER A 102 -5.05 -20.48 -10.91
CA SER A 102 -5.13 -20.89 -9.52
C SER A 102 -6.58 -20.88 -9.03
N GLU A 103 -6.82 -21.56 -7.91
CA GLU A 103 -8.10 -21.47 -7.21
C GLU A 103 -8.42 -20.01 -6.82
N SER A 104 -9.72 -19.71 -6.82
CA SER A 104 -10.23 -18.41 -6.37
C SER A 104 -10.22 -18.40 -4.85
N VAL A 105 -9.43 -17.50 -4.27
CA VAL A 105 -9.40 -17.26 -2.83
C VAL A 105 -10.13 -15.97 -2.57
N ARG A 106 -11.03 -15.99 -1.58
CA ARG A 106 -11.80 -14.84 -1.15
C ARG A 106 -11.51 -14.57 0.33
N MET A 107 -11.18 -13.32 0.65
CA MET A 107 -10.90 -12.92 2.04
C MET A 107 -12.16 -13.10 2.89
N PRO A 108 -12.10 -13.81 4.04
CA PRO A 108 -13.21 -13.83 4.99
C PRO A 108 -13.52 -12.41 5.49
N ALA A 109 -14.79 -11.99 5.55
CA ALA A 109 -15.09 -10.61 5.98
C ALA A 109 -14.62 -10.33 7.41
N LYS A 110 -14.63 -11.34 8.28
CA LYS A 110 -14.06 -11.23 9.64
C LYS A 110 -12.60 -10.81 9.64
N LEU A 111 -11.80 -11.33 8.71
CA LEU A 111 -10.39 -10.93 8.56
C LEU A 111 -10.29 -9.48 8.09
N PHE A 112 -11.07 -9.09 7.08
CA PHE A 112 -11.12 -7.71 6.60
C PHE A 112 -11.41 -6.73 7.74
N PHE A 113 -12.48 -6.97 8.51
CA PHE A 113 -12.84 -6.09 9.62
C PHE A 113 -11.80 -6.06 10.73
N LYS A 114 -11.18 -7.21 11.06
CA LYS A 114 -10.04 -7.26 12.00
C LYS A 114 -8.91 -6.34 11.56
N ILE A 115 -8.53 -6.39 10.27
CA ILE A 115 -7.45 -5.56 9.74
C ILE A 115 -7.79 -4.07 9.88
N ILE A 116 -9.00 -3.65 9.50
CA ILE A 116 -9.41 -2.25 9.63
C ILE A 116 -9.44 -1.82 11.10
N ASP A 117 -9.95 -2.65 12.01
CA ASP A 117 -9.98 -2.35 13.44
C ASP A 117 -8.55 -2.16 14.01
N GLU A 118 -7.61 -3.03 13.64
CA GLU A 118 -6.21 -2.91 14.06
C GLU A 118 -5.52 -1.67 13.46
N LEU A 119 -5.89 -1.26 12.23
CA LEU A 119 -5.43 0.01 11.65
C LEU A 119 -5.95 1.22 12.43
N VAL A 120 -7.17 1.16 12.97
CA VAL A 120 -7.72 2.21 13.85
C VAL A 120 -6.95 2.26 15.16
N GLU A 121 -6.67 1.11 15.78
CA GLU A 121 -5.95 1.01 17.06
C GLU A 121 -4.56 1.64 16.99
N ILE A 122 -3.83 1.47 15.88
CA ILE A 122 -2.51 2.06 15.67
C ILE A 122 -2.56 3.51 15.17
N ASN A 123 -3.75 4.11 15.07
CA ASN A 123 -4.00 5.45 14.52
C ASN A 123 -3.39 5.60 13.11
N PHE A 124 -3.64 4.62 12.24
CA PHE A 124 -3.13 4.65 10.87
C PHE A 124 -3.73 5.84 10.10
N VAL A 125 -2.84 6.62 9.48
CA VAL A 125 -3.19 7.68 8.54
C VAL A 125 -2.30 7.53 7.32
N GLY A 126 -2.91 7.35 6.16
CA GLY A 126 -2.20 7.13 4.91
C GLY A 126 -3.16 6.78 3.78
N ARG A 127 -2.68 5.98 2.83
CA ARG A 127 -3.52 5.43 1.77
C ARG A 127 -4.00 4.03 2.14
N LEU A 128 -5.29 3.80 2.06
CA LEU A 128 -5.88 2.46 2.11
C LEU A 128 -6.43 2.10 0.73
N SER A 129 -6.00 0.97 0.19
CA SER A 129 -6.39 0.48 -1.12
C SER A 129 -6.89 -0.94 -1.04
N LEU A 130 -8.06 -1.21 -1.62
CA LEU A 130 -8.68 -2.53 -1.61
C LEU A 130 -8.44 -3.27 -2.94
N PHE A 131 -7.19 -3.27 -3.38
CA PHE A 131 -6.71 -4.01 -4.55
C PHE A 131 -5.24 -4.41 -4.36
N SER A 132 -4.84 -5.46 -5.08
CA SER A 132 -3.43 -5.75 -5.34
C SER A 132 -3.25 -6.17 -6.80
N LEU A 133 -3.51 -7.44 -7.13
CA LEU A 133 -3.47 -7.94 -8.51
C LEU A 133 -4.87 -8.09 -9.11
N ASN A 134 -5.86 -8.31 -8.25
CA ASN A 134 -7.23 -8.58 -8.60
C ASN A 134 -7.96 -7.39 -9.26
N GLU A 135 -9.12 -7.67 -9.86
CA GLU A 135 -10.10 -6.63 -10.21
C GLU A 135 -11.02 -6.42 -9.00
N PRO A 136 -10.94 -5.28 -8.28
CA PRO A 136 -11.68 -5.07 -7.04
C PRO A 136 -13.20 -5.19 -7.20
N LEU A 137 -13.75 -4.86 -8.37
CA LEU A 137 -15.19 -4.95 -8.64
C LEU A 137 -15.71 -6.39 -8.80
N THR A 138 -14.83 -7.39 -8.80
CA THR A 138 -15.25 -8.80 -8.74
C THR A 138 -15.71 -9.23 -7.33
N ASP A 139 -15.40 -8.45 -6.29
CA ASP A 139 -15.95 -8.66 -4.95
C ASP A 139 -17.09 -7.66 -4.68
N ASN A 140 -18.34 -8.12 -4.75
CA ASN A 140 -19.50 -7.28 -4.48
C ASN A 140 -19.53 -6.69 -3.06
N ARG A 141 -18.73 -7.20 -2.11
CA ARG A 141 -18.59 -6.62 -0.77
C ARG A 141 -17.79 -5.32 -0.77
N ILE A 142 -17.11 -4.97 -1.86
CA ILE A 142 -16.20 -3.82 -1.96
C ILE A 142 -16.86 -2.52 -1.49
N TYR A 143 -18.14 -2.30 -1.82
CA TYR A 143 -18.89 -1.10 -1.40
C TYR A 143 -19.05 -1.03 0.12
N SER A 144 -19.41 -2.15 0.77
CA SER A 144 -19.54 -2.21 2.23
C SER A 144 -18.19 -2.16 2.94
N PHE A 145 -17.16 -2.75 2.33
CA PHE A 145 -15.78 -2.67 2.83
C PHE A 145 -15.23 -1.25 2.76
N LEU A 146 -15.45 -0.54 1.64
CA LEU A 146 -15.15 0.88 1.53
C LEU A 146 -15.93 1.70 2.55
N GLN A 147 -17.25 1.50 2.66
CA GLN A 147 -18.08 2.25 3.60
C GLN A 147 -17.60 2.07 5.05
N TYR A 148 -17.31 0.83 5.46
CA TYR A 148 -16.75 0.57 6.79
C TYR A 148 -15.40 1.27 6.98
N SER A 149 -14.51 1.16 5.99
CA SER A 149 -13.16 1.72 6.06
C SER A 149 -13.19 3.25 6.13
N THR A 150 -14.06 3.90 5.36
CA THR A 150 -14.24 5.36 5.37
C THR A 150 -14.77 5.83 6.72
N LEU A 151 -15.76 5.14 7.29
CA LEU A 151 -16.35 5.51 8.57
C LEU A 151 -15.34 5.33 9.72
N MET A 152 -14.52 4.29 9.68
CA MET A 152 -13.57 3.97 10.75
C MET A 152 -12.22 4.70 10.60
N LEU A 153 -11.77 4.93 9.37
CA LEU A 153 -10.51 5.59 9.02
C LEU A 153 -10.76 6.81 8.13
N PRO A 154 -11.51 7.83 8.59
CA PRO A 154 -11.88 8.97 7.77
C PRO A 154 -10.67 9.79 7.34
N GLY A 155 -9.60 9.82 8.14
CA GLY A 155 -8.34 10.51 7.82
C GLY A 155 -7.50 9.85 6.72
N CYS A 156 -7.82 8.62 6.31
CA CYS A 156 -7.12 7.95 5.21
C CYS A 156 -7.65 8.38 3.85
N CYS A 157 -6.81 8.28 2.82
CA CYS A 157 -7.23 8.33 1.43
C CYS A 157 -7.60 6.93 0.97
N HIS A 158 -8.88 6.73 0.65
CA HIS A 158 -9.41 5.48 0.12
C HIS A 158 -9.28 5.51 -1.40
N LEU A 159 -8.43 4.65 -1.95
CA LEU A 159 -8.07 4.64 -3.37
C LEU A 159 -8.25 3.25 -3.98
N LEU A 160 -8.92 3.21 -5.13
CA LEU A 160 -9.04 2.01 -5.96
C LEU A 160 -8.38 2.18 -7.33
N VAL A 161 -7.89 1.07 -7.85
CA VAL A 161 -7.46 0.91 -9.24
C VAL A 161 -8.29 -0.21 -9.85
N THR A 162 -8.91 0.05 -11.00
CA THR A 162 -9.74 -0.92 -11.74
C THR A 162 -9.36 -0.94 -13.21
N ASN A 163 -9.60 -2.06 -13.88
CA ASN A 163 -9.55 -2.14 -15.34
C ASN A 163 -10.81 -1.55 -16.00
N GLY A 164 -11.88 -1.35 -15.23
CA GLY A 164 -13.13 -0.72 -15.66
C GLY A 164 -14.14 -1.65 -16.33
N ASP A 165 -13.81 -2.91 -16.64
CA ASP A 165 -14.71 -3.83 -17.38
C ASP A 165 -16.07 -4.01 -16.71
N LEU A 166 -16.08 -4.03 -15.38
CA LEU A 166 -17.29 -4.21 -14.58
C LEU A 166 -17.95 -2.90 -14.18
N LEU A 167 -17.33 -1.77 -14.49
CA LEU A 167 -17.78 -0.44 -14.07
C LEU A 167 -18.98 0.00 -14.92
N THR A 168 -19.96 0.58 -14.25
CA THR A 168 -21.09 1.30 -14.84
C THR A 168 -21.24 2.63 -14.09
N VAL A 169 -22.08 3.54 -14.57
CA VAL A 169 -22.35 4.80 -13.87
C VAL A 169 -22.84 4.53 -12.44
N GLU A 170 -23.78 3.60 -12.28
CA GLU A 170 -24.37 3.26 -10.98
C GLU A 170 -23.31 2.69 -10.02
N LYS A 171 -22.40 1.86 -10.54
CA LYS A 171 -21.32 1.29 -9.73
C LYS A 171 -20.26 2.33 -9.40
N LEU A 172 -19.97 3.25 -10.30
CA LEU A 172 -19.05 4.36 -10.08
C LEU A 172 -19.59 5.28 -8.97
N ASP A 173 -20.85 5.67 -9.05
CA ASP A 173 -21.53 6.47 -8.02
C ASP A 173 -21.55 5.73 -6.69
N ALA A 174 -21.90 4.44 -6.68
CA ALA A 174 -21.91 3.64 -5.46
C ALA A 174 -20.53 3.53 -4.78
N LEU A 175 -19.42 3.58 -5.53
CA LEU A 175 -18.07 3.64 -4.93
C LEU A 175 -17.85 4.98 -4.21
N PHE A 176 -18.26 6.09 -4.82
CA PHE A 176 -18.11 7.42 -4.22
C PHE A 176 -19.08 7.66 -3.06
N ASP A 177 -20.30 7.14 -3.14
CA ASP A 177 -21.27 7.12 -2.03
C ASP A 177 -20.78 6.29 -0.84
N ALA A 178 -20.02 5.22 -1.11
CA ALA A 178 -19.33 4.44 -0.08
C ALA A 178 -18.08 5.15 0.51
N GLY A 179 -17.73 6.33 -0.01
CA GLY A 179 -16.66 7.16 0.55
C GLY A 179 -15.31 7.06 -0.15
N LEU A 180 -15.24 6.52 -1.38
CA LEU A 180 -14.00 6.49 -2.15
C LEU A 180 -13.47 7.92 -2.39
N ASP A 181 -12.18 8.15 -2.17
CA ASP A 181 -11.55 9.46 -2.42
C ASP A 181 -10.98 9.55 -3.85
N ARG A 182 -10.42 8.44 -4.36
CA ARG A 182 -9.76 8.38 -5.68
C ARG A 182 -10.02 7.06 -6.41
N LEU A 183 -10.29 7.16 -7.71
CA LEU A 183 -10.41 6.01 -8.60
C LEU A 183 -9.46 6.16 -9.79
N TYR A 184 -8.66 5.14 -10.05
CA TYR A 184 -7.83 5.02 -11.23
C TYR A 184 -8.41 3.96 -12.16
N ILE A 185 -8.70 4.34 -13.40
CA ILE A 185 -9.21 3.43 -14.44
C ILE A 185 -8.09 3.20 -15.46
N ASN A 186 -7.69 1.94 -15.69
CA ASN A 186 -6.70 1.60 -16.71
C ASN A 186 -7.35 0.84 -17.87
N SER A 187 -7.36 1.43 -19.07
CA SER A 187 -7.84 0.76 -20.28
C SER A 187 -6.70 0.07 -21.00
N TYR A 188 -6.70 -1.27 -21.02
CA TYR A 188 -5.58 -2.06 -21.57
C TYR A 188 -5.72 -2.45 -23.04
N ASP A 189 -6.91 -2.30 -23.63
CA ASP A 189 -7.19 -2.52 -25.04
C ASP A 189 -8.27 -1.54 -25.54
N VAL A 190 -8.52 -1.59 -26.86
CA VAL A 190 -9.44 -0.66 -27.53
C VAL A 190 -10.88 -0.79 -27.04
N ASP A 191 -11.30 -1.99 -26.64
CA ASP A 191 -12.65 -2.24 -26.13
C ASP A 191 -12.81 -1.64 -24.73
N ALA A 192 -11.82 -1.86 -23.85
CA ALA A 192 -11.76 -1.21 -22.54
C ALA A 192 -11.71 0.31 -22.66
N LEU A 193 -11.01 0.82 -23.67
CA LEU A 193 -10.90 2.26 -23.91
C LEU A 193 -12.26 2.84 -24.31
N ALA A 194 -12.95 2.20 -25.26
CA ALA A 194 -14.27 2.61 -25.70
C ALA A 194 -15.31 2.56 -24.56
N HIS A 195 -15.21 1.57 -23.67
CA HIS A 195 -16.07 1.44 -22.49
C HIS A 195 -15.78 2.49 -21.41
N ASN A 196 -14.51 2.73 -21.10
CA ASN A 196 -14.12 3.56 -19.95
C ASN A 196 -14.14 5.06 -20.24
N VAL A 197 -13.96 5.50 -21.50
CA VAL A 197 -13.96 6.94 -21.84
C VAL A 197 -15.29 7.61 -21.48
N PRO A 198 -16.48 7.08 -21.85
CA PRO A 198 -17.76 7.66 -21.42
C PRO A 198 -17.91 7.74 -19.89
N LEU A 199 -17.46 6.73 -19.15
CA LEU A 199 -17.49 6.71 -17.68
C LEU A 199 -16.59 7.79 -17.07
N HIS A 200 -15.42 8.02 -17.67
CA HIS A 200 -14.52 9.08 -17.24
C HIS A 200 -15.07 10.48 -17.53
N GLU A 201 -15.69 10.69 -18.71
CA GLU A 201 -16.35 11.97 -19.01
C GLU A 201 -17.52 12.25 -18.05
N TYR A 202 -18.35 11.24 -17.76
CA TYR A 202 -19.36 11.32 -16.71
C TYR A 202 -18.73 11.70 -15.36
N ALA A 203 -17.66 11.04 -14.95
CA ALA A 203 -17.02 11.31 -13.67
C ALA A 203 -16.39 12.71 -13.58
N LYS A 204 -15.95 13.32 -14.68
CA LYS A 204 -15.48 14.71 -14.67
C LYS A 204 -16.59 15.69 -14.30
N GLU A 205 -17.83 15.41 -14.72
CA GLU A 205 -19.00 16.23 -14.43
C GLU A 205 -19.50 16.01 -13.00
N PHE A 206 -19.71 14.74 -12.61
CA PHE A 206 -20.37 14.41 -11.34
C PHE A 206 -19.42 14.16 -10.16
N HIS A 207 -18.15 13.84 -10.44
CA HIS A 207 -17.11 13.54 -9.42
C HIS A 207 -15.79 14.27 -9.74
N PRO A 208 -15.80 15.62 -9.91
CA PRO A 208 -14.68 16.36 -10.45
C PRO A 208 -13.38 16.16 -9.67
N GLY A 209 -12.33 15.77 -10.38
CA GLY A 209 -10.99 15.56 -9.82
C GLY A 209 -10.81 14.30 -8.96
N LYS A 210 -11.80 13.41 -8.92
CA LYS A 210 -11.71 12.14 -8.18
C LYS A 210 -11.31 10.94 -9.04
N VAL A 211 -11.53 10.99 -10.35
CA VAL A 211 -11.21 9.91 -11.29
C VAL A 211 -10.04 10.30 -12.18
N GLU A 212 -9.07 9.39 -12.32
CA GLU A 212 -8.01 9.46 -13.31
C GLU A 212 -8.14 8.26 -14.24
N HIS A 213 -8.20 8.52 -15.56
CA HIS A 213 -8.24 7.47 -16.58
C HIS A 213 -6.91 7.45 -17.34
N VAL A 214 -6.33 6.26 -17.46
CA VAL A 214 -5.06 6.02 -18.14
C VAL A 214 -5.28 5.07 -19.31
N ASP A 215 -5.06 5.57 -20.51
CA ASP A 215 -4.98 4.77 -21.72
C ASP A 215 -3.66 3.97 -21.74
N ARG A 216 -3.77 2.65 -21.76
CA ARG A 216 -2.65 1.70 -21.83
C ARG A 216 -2.66 0.89 -23.12
N THR A 217 -3.53 1.21 -24.08
CA THR A 217 -3.70 0.44 -25.34
C THR A 217 -2.41 0.38 -26.16
N GLN A 218 -1.59 1.42 -26.10
CA GLN A 218 -0.29 1.52 -26.79
C GLN A 218 0.89 1.50 -25.81
N TYR A 219 0.68 1.06 -24.57
CA TYR A 219 1.75 1.06 -23.57
C TYR A 219 2.75 -0.06 -23.85
N LEU A 220 4.02 0.31 -24.10
CA LEU A 220 5.09 -0.63 -24.45
C LEU A 220 6.08 -0.89 -23.31
N ASN A 221 6.15 -0.01 -22.30
CA ASN A 221 7.16 -0.08 -21.24
C ASN A 221 6.68 -0.88 -20.02
N TRP A 222 6.28 -2.13 -20.23
CA TRP A 222 5.92 -3.04 -19.14
C TRP A 222 7.15 -3.41 -18.29
N GLY A 223 6.95 -3.64 -17.00
CA GLY A 223 8.02 -4.04 -16.08
C GLY A 223 8.11 -5.56 -15.92
N GLY A 224 9.30 -6.06 -15.57
CA GLY A 224 9.55 -7.49 -15.37
C GLY A 224 8.88 -8.12 -14.16
N ARG A 225 8.32 -7.30 -13.25
CA ARG A 225 7.67 -7.73 -12.00
C ARG A 225 8.60 -8.62 -11.17
N ALA A 226 9.82 -8.13 -10.93
CA ALA A 226 10.87 -8.89 -10.26
C ALA A 226 11.19 -10.24 -10.93
N GLY A 227 11.27 -10.24 -12.27
CA GLY A 227 11.59 -11.43 -13.07
C GLY A 227 10.39 -12.34 -13.38
N ASN A 228 9.24 -12.16 -12.71
CA ASN A 228 8.06 -13.00 -12.95
C ASN A 228 7.56 -12.94 -14.38
N VAL A 229 7.57 -11.76 -15.00
CA VAL A 229 7.14 -11.57 -16.39
C VAL A 229 8.37 -11.56 -17.30
N LYS A 230 8.82 -12.76 -17.67
CA LYS A 230 10.10 -12.98 -18.40
C LYS A 230 10.28 -12.11 -19.64
N GLN A 231 9.22 -11.91 -20.42
CA GLN A 231 9.29 -11.13 -21.66
C GLN A 231 9.49 -9.61 -21.44
N TYR A 232 9.31 -9.11 -20.22
CA TYR A 232 9.57 -7.72 -19.84
C TYR A 232 10.66 -7.58 -18.77
N ALA A 233 11.33 -8.68 -18.42
CA ALA A 233 12.39 -8.67 -17.43
C ALA A 233 13.57 -7.84 -17.93
N LYS A 234 13.96 -6.83 -17.15
CA LYS A 234 15.15 -6.04 -17.38
C LYS A 234 16.29 -6.58 -16.52
N ALA A 235 17.50 -6.04 -16.74
CA ALA A 235 18.65 -6.38 -15.89
C ALA A 235 18.33 -6.03 -14.42
N PRO A 236 18.62 -6.94 -13.47
CA PRO A 236 18.43 -6.64 -12.06
C PRO A 236 19.26 -5.44 -11.63
N VAL A 237 18.72 -4.64 -10.72
CA VAL A 237 19.42 -3.47 -10.17
C VAL A 237 20.01 -3.81 -8.81
N SER A 238 21.13 -3.18 -8.47
CA SER A 238 21.73 -3.28 -7.13
C SER A 238 21.27 -2.12 -6.25
N GLY A 239 21.45 -2.26 -4.93
CA GLY A 239 21.20 -1.17 -3.99
C GLY A 239 19.82 -1.18 -3.35
N TYR A 240 19.53 -0.07 -2.68
CA TYR A 240 18.35 0.13 -1.83
C TYR A 240 17.02 -0.22 -2.50
N CYS A 241 16.07 -0.77 -1.75
CA CYS A 241 14.67 -0.94 -2.18
C CYS A 241 13.75 -0.16 -1.23
N ASP A 242 12.88 0.66 -1.80
CA ASP A 242 12.01 1.61 -1.10
C ASP A 242 10.69 1.00 -0.63
N TRP A 243 10.00 0.23 -1.47
CA TRP A 243 8.65 -0.29 -1.20
C TRP A 243 8.47 -0.98 0.15
N PRO A 244 9.38 -1.87 0.61
CA PRO A 244 9.26 -2.54 1.90
C PRO A 244 9.17 -1.58 3.08
N ASN A 245 9.63 -0.34 2.94
CA ASN A 245 9.72 0.63 4.03
C ASN A 245 8.43 1.44 4.26
N TYR A 246 7.43 1.37 3.37
CA TYR A 246 6.23 2.20 3.50
C TYR A 246 4.92 1.56 3.05
N LEU A 247 4.97 0.39 2.43
CA LEU A 247 3.80 -0.25 1.82
C LEU A 247 3.59 -1.65 2.38
N LEU A 248 2.41 -1.88 2.94
CA LEU A 248 1.96 -3.15 3.48
C LEU A 248 1.02 -3.82 2.46
N TYR A 249 1.32 -5.05 2.06
CA TYR A 249 0.48 -5.83 1.14
C TYR A 249 -0.12 -7.03 1.87
N VAL A 250 -1.44 -7.18 1.80
CA VAL A 250 -2.18 -8.27 2.44
C VAL A 250 -2.94 -9.07 1.38
N LYS A 251 -2.68 -10.37 1.31
CA LYS A 251 -3.38 -11.32 0.44
C LYS A 251 -4.74 -11.73 1.04
N PRO A 252 -5.65 -12.31 0.25
CA PRO A 252 -6.96 -12.77 0.76
C PRO A 252 -6.88 -13.82 1.86
N ASP A 253 -5.82 -14.63 1.88
CA ASP A 253 -5.55 -15.67 2.88
C ASP A 253 -4.87 -15.11 4.17
N GLY A 254 -4.70 -13.80 4.26
CA GLY A 254 -4.10 -13.11 5.40
C GLY A 254 -2.59 -13.00 5.35
N ARG A 255 -1.91 -13.64 4.39
CA ARG A 255 -0.46 -13.49 4.24
C ARG A 255 -0.08 -12.04 3.97
N VAL A 256 0.93 -11.56 4.67
CA VAL A 256 1.56 -10.27 4.44
C VAL A 256 2.78 -10.46 3.55
N LEU A 257 2.82 -9.72 2.45
CA LEU A 257 3.93 -9.76 1.50
C LEU A 257 4.83 -8.54 1.64
N ALA A 258 6.12 -8.72 1.36
CA ALA A 258 7.07 -7.62 1.33
C ALA A 258 6.93 -6.69 0.12
N CYS A 259 6.27 -7.13 -0.97
CA CYS A 259 6.24 -6.44 -2.26
C CYS A 259 5.03 -6.86 -3.11
N CYS A 260 4.49 -5.96 -3.94
CA CYS A 260 3.44 -6.30 -4.91
C CYS A 260 3.89 -7.22 -6.05
N HIS A 261 5.20 -7.30 -6.33
CA HIS A 261 5.72 -8.21 -7.36
C HIS A 261 5.83 -9.64 -6.86
N ASP A 262 5.60 -9.88 -5.57
CA ASP A 262 5.71 -11.20 -4.94
C ASP A 262 4.43 -12.02 -5.10
N PHE A 263 4.10 -12.38 -6.34
CA PHE A 263 2.82 -13.01 -6.67
C PHE A 263 2.59 -14.34 -5.93
N GLU A 264 3.64 -15.16 -5.81
CA GLU A 264 3.63 -16.48 -5.16
C GLU A 264 3.80 -16.39 -3.63
N GLY A 265 4.32 -15.27 -3.12
CA GLY A 265 4.57 -15.06 -1.69
C GLY A 265 5.89 -15.64 -1.21
N VAL A 266 6.93 -15.59 -2.05
CA VAL A 266 8.32 -15.97 -1.72
C VAL A 266 8.83 -15.21 -0.50
N ASN A 267 8.49 -13.93 -0.39
CA ASN A 267 8.80 -13.04 0.71
C ASN A 267 7.55 -12.78 1.57
N THR A 268 6.87 -13.85 1.99
CA THR A 268 5.84 -13.76 3.04
C THR A 268 6.50 -13.41 4.37
N VAL A 269 6.07 -12.31 4.99
CA VAL A 269 6.70 -11.74 6.20
C VAL A 269 5.80 -11.80 7.44
N GLY A 270 4.55 -12.23 7.29
CA GLY A 270 3.60 -12.43 8.39
C GLY A 270 2.26 -12.99 7.91
N ASN A 271 1.35 -13.26 8.84
CA ASN A 271 -0.02 -13.70 8.54
C ASN A 271 -1.01 -13.05 9.52
N LEU A 272 -2.01 -12.33 8.99
CA LEU A 272 -2.98 -11.58 9.80
C LEU A 272 -4.14 -12.45 10.32
N MET A 273 -4.15 -13.74 9.99
CA MET A 273 -5.06 -14.72 10.59
C MET A 273 -4.71 -14.99 12.06
N ASP A 274 -3.43 -14.93 12.42
CA ASP A 274 -2.91 -15.20 13.77
C ASP A 274 -2.05 -14.07 14.36
N GLN A 275 -1.62 -13.09 13.55
CA GLN A 275 -0.88 -11.91 14.01
C GLN A 275 -1.71 -10.63 13.88
N SER A 276 -1.38 -9.61 14.66
CA SER A 276 -1.85 -8.24 14.41
C SER A 276 -1.07 -7.60 13.26
N VAL A 277 -1.65 -6.57 12.63
CA VAL A 277 -0.98 -5.74 11.62
C VAL A 277 0.36 -5.20 12.14
N GLU A 278 0.39 -4.72 13.39
CA GLU A 278 1.60 -4.20 14.02
C GLU A 278 2.66 -5.30 14.18
N ALA A 279 2.28 -6.47 14.68
CA ALA A 279 3.18 -7.59 14.87
C ALA A 279 3.76 -8.10 13.54
N ALA A 280 2.97 -8.15 12.48
CA ALA A 280 3.47 -8.50 11.15
C ALA A 280 4.43 -7.45 10.59
N TRP A 281 4.15 -6.15 10.79
CA TRP A 281 4.99 -5.07 10.27
C TRP A 281 6.32 -4.94 10.99
N PHE A 282 6.32 -4.98 12.33
CA PHE A 282 7.53 -4.86 13.16
C PHE A 282 8.20 -6.21 13.45
N GLY A 283 7.58 -7.31 13.02
CA GLY A 283 8.05 -8.67 13.20
C GLY A 283 9.47 -8.89 12.67
N SER A 284 10.12 -9.91 13.23
CA SER A 284 11.53 -10.20 12.93
C SER A 284 11.76 -10.57 11.46
N ALA A 285 10.80 -11.21 10.79
CA ALA A 285 10.88 -11.58 9.39
C ALA A 285 10.97 -10.33 8.49
N PHE A 286 10.02 -9.41 8.61
CA PHE A 286 10.02 -8.17 7.81
C PHE A 286 11.22 -7.29 8.16
N SER A 287 11.54 -7.16 9.45
CA SER A 287 12.68 -6.36 9.93
C SER A 287 14.03 -6.89 9.42
N LYS A 288 14.22 -8.21 9.32
CA LYS A 288 15.42 -8.80 8.71
C LYS A 288 15.51 -8.47 7.22
N LEU A 289 14.42 -8.69 6.48
CA LEU A 289 14.36 -8.42 5.04
C LEU A 289 14.66 -6.93 4.74
N ARG A 290 14.00 -6.00 5.44
CA ARG A 290 14.27 -4.56 5.31
C ARG A 290 15.71 -4.21 5.59
N ARG A 291 16.32 -4.76 6.65
CA ARG A 291 17.73 -4.46 6.98
C ARG A 291 18.68 -4.85 5.85
N SER A 292 18.48 -6.00 5.21
CA SER A 292 19.28 -6.40 4.05
C SER A 292 19.04 -5.48 2.84
N LEU A 293 17.78 -5.31 2.44
CA LEU A 293 17.42 -4.48 1.28
C LEU A 293 17.84 -3.02 1.47
N ASN A 294 17.78 -2.50 2.70
CA ASN A 294 18.16 -1.12 2.99
C ASN A 294 19.68 -0.89 2.90
N ARG A 295 20.48 -1.94 3.15
CA ARG A 295 21.93 -1.95 2.92
C ARG A 295 22.30 -2.22 1.45
N GLY A 296 21.30 -2.38 0.59
CA GLY A 296 21.47 -2.68 -0.83
C GLY A 296 21.73 -4.13 -1.14
N ASP A 297 21.61 -5.03 -0.15
CA ASP A 297 21.71 -6.46 -0.38
C ASP A 297 20.38 -7.00 -0.93
N ARG A 298 20.30 -7.07 -2.26
CA ARG A 298 19.16 -7.68 -2.97
C ARG A 298 19.27 -9.20 -3.10
N SER A 299 20.39 -9.80 -2.70
CA SER A 299 20.58 -11.26 -2.73
C SER A 299 19.84 -12.00 -1.62
N VAL A 300 19.26 -11.25 -0.66
CA VAL A 300 18.47 -11.76 0.46
C VAL A 300 17.28 -12.64 0.05
N SER A 301 16.82 -12.53 -1.19
CA SER A 301 15.72 -13.31 -1.74
C SER A 301 15.90 -13.51 -3.23
N GLU A 302 15.47 -14.67 -3.75
CA GLU A 302 15.46 -14.97 -5.18
C GLU A 302 14.64 -13.95 -5.97
N LEU A 303 13.50 -13.53 -5.42
CA LEU A 303 12.67 -12.50 -6.06
C LEU A 303 13.39 -11.15 -6.11
N CYS A 304 14.07 -10.77 -5.01
CA CYS A 304 14.76 -9.49 -4.91
C CYS A 304 16.00 -9.44 -5.81
N SER A 305 16.71 -10.55 -5.97
CA SER A 305 17.94 -10.64 -6.76
C SER A 305 17.70 -10.50 -8.27
N GLN A 306 16.45 -10.73 -8.70
CA GLN A 306 16.00 -10.58 -10.09
C GLN A 306 15.26 -9.25 -10.34
N CYS A 307 15.14 -8.40 -9.31
CA CYS A 307 14.30 -7.20 -9.38
C CYS A 307 14.98 -6.04 -10.11
N ASP A 308 14.25 -5.46 -11.06
CA ASP A 308 14.63 -4.31 -11.89
C ASP A 308 14.08 -2.97 -11.37
N HIS A 309 13.45 -2.97 -10.19
CA HIS A 309 12.87 -1.75 -9.59
C HIS A 309 13.98 -0.81 -9.07
N GLU A 310 14.17 0.31 -9.76
CA GLU A 310 14.99 1.43 -9.29
C GLU A 310 14.22 2.22 -8.21
N PRO A 311 14.80 2.46 -7.03
CA PRO A 311 14.11 3.14 -5.93
C PRO A 311 13.80 4.59 -6.30
N ASP A 312 12.57 5.03 -6.01
CA ASP A 312 12.16 6.42 -6.19
C ASP A 312 12.18 7.13 -4.83
N LEU A 313 13.27 7.86 -4.57
CA LEU A 313 13.44 8.61 -3.32
C LEU A 313 12.51 9.83 -3.21
N ASP A 314 11.93 10.27 -4.34
CA ASP A 314 10.94 11.34 -4.37
C ASP A 314 9.55 10.82 -4.07
N TYR A 315 9.27 9.53 -4.24
CA TYR A 315 7.98 8.93 -3.93
C TYR A 315 7.50 9.22 -2.50
N PHE A 316 8.41 9.22 -1.53
CA PHE A 316 8.10 9.59 -0.14
C PHE A 316 7.69 11.06 0.02
N ARG A 317 8.17 11.95 -0.86
CA ARG A 317 7.87 13.38 -0.86
C ARG A 317 6.62 13.72 -1.66
N THR A 318 6.38 12.97 -2.73
CA THR A 318 5.26 13.11 -3.67
C THR A 318 4.09 12.19 -3.32
N ASN A 319 4.08 11.60 -2.12
CA ASN A 319 2.92 10.88 -1.61
C ASN A 319 1.80 11.89 -1.23
N HIS A 320 1.33 12.62 -2.24
CA HIS A 320 0.22 13.58 -2.29
C HIS A 320 -1.13 12.95 -1.88
N LEU A 321 -1.13 11.65 -1.57
CA LEU A 321 -2.28 10.85 -1.19
C LEU A 321 -2.48 10.78 0.33
N ILE A 322 -1.68 11.45 1.15
CA ILE A 322 -2.20 11.91 2.44
C ILE A 322 -3.24 12.97 2.06
N PRO A 323 -4.55 12.75 2.31
CA PRO A 323 -5.57 13.67 1.83
C PRO A 323 -5.41 15.00 2.56
N TYR A 324 -4.72 15.94 1.91
CA TYR A 324 -4.69 17.33 2.34
C TYR A 324 -6.07 17.91 2.05
N VAL A 325 -6.87 18.10 3.09
CA VAL A 325 -8.10 18.90 2.96
C VAL A 325 -7.68 20.37 2.92
N HIS A 326 -7.63 20.95 1.72
CA HIS A 326 -7.41 22.39 1.56
C HIS A 326 -8.64 23.15 2.08
N GLY A 327 -8.55 23.67 3.31
CA GLY A 327 -9.48 24.66 3.85
C GLY A 327 -9.04 26.09 3.52
N LYS A 328 -9.99 27.04 3.48
CA LYS A 328 -9.74 28.47 3.18
C LYS A 328 -8.83 29.20 4.20
N SER A 329 -8.46 28.55 5.32
CA SER A 329 -7.72 29.18 6.43
C SER A 329 -6.56 28.34 6.99
N GLY A 330 -6.16 27.23 6.35
CA GLY A 330 -5.01 26.42 6.80
C GLY A 330 -5.21 24.90 6.68
N TRP A 331 -4.34 24.16 7.38
CA TRP A 331 -4.30 22.70 7.42
C TRP A 331 -5.39 22.15 8.35
N PHE A 332 -6.28 21.28 7.86
CA PHE A 332 -7.28 20.60 8.69
C PHE A 332 -7.19 19.09 8.47
N TRP A 333 -7.07 18.32 9.56
CA TRP A 333 -7.24 16.87 9.55
C TRP A 333 -8.74 16.57 9.41
N LYS A 334 -9.13 15.55 8.62
CA LYS A 334 -10.53 15.05 8.66
C LYS A 334 -10.82 14.65 10.13
N PRO A 335 -11.95 15.08 10.70
CA PRO A 335 -12.27 14.83 12.11
C PRO A 335 -12.34 13.33 12.41
N ASN A 336 -12.09 12.97 13.67
CA ASN A 336 -12.31 11.60 14.15
C ASN A 336 -13.77 11.16 13.91
N PRO A 337 -14.03 9.86 13.71
CA PRO A 337 -15.39 9.35 13.52
C PRO A 337 -16.32 9.78 14.67
N SER A 338 -17.49 10.30 14.32
CA SER A 338 -18.54 10.57 15.30
C SER A 338 -19.12 9.27 15.87
N ASP A 339 -19.87 9.36 16.98
CA ASP A 339 -20.55 8.18 17.53
C ASP A 339 -21.56 7.59 16.53
N ASP A 340 -22.22 8.43 15.74
CA ASP A 340 -23.12 7.98 14.67
C ASP A 340 -22.37 7.25 13.56
N ASP A 341 -21.20 7.74 13.14
CA ASP A 341 -20.35 7.05 12.17
C ASP A 341 -19.93 5.66 12.67
N ARG A 342 -19.57 5.56 13.96
CA ARG A 342 -19.22 4.29 14.60
C ARG A 342 -20.41 3.33 14.64
N LEU A 343 -21.61 3.82 14.97
CA LEU A 343 -22.82 3.00 14.96
C LEU A 343 -23.17 2.50 13.56
N ARG A 344 -23.05 3.34 12.54
CA ARG A 344 -23.23 2.96 11.12
C ARG A 344 -22.19 1.91 10.70
N ALA A 345 -20.92 2.10 11.06
CA ALA A 345 -19.85 1.14 10.76
C ALA A 345 -20.14 -0.22 11.39
N VAL A 346 -20.56 -0.25 12.66
CA VAL A 346 -20.98 -1.48 13.35
C VAL A 346 -22.16 -2.15 12.64
N ALA A 347 -23.14 -1.39 12.16
CA ALA A 347 -24.28 -1.92 11.40
C ALA A 347 -23.83 -2.56 10.07
N VAL A 348 -22.94 -1.90 9.32
CA VAL A 348 -22.35 -2.44 8.08
C VAL A 348 -21.62 -3.76 8.37
N LYS A 349 -20.75 -3.77 9.38
CA LYS A 349 -20.00 -4.95 9.81
C LYS A 349 -20.91 -6.12 10.18
N ARG A 350 -21.94 -5.89 11.01
CA ARG A 350 -22.91 -6.90 11.41
C ARG A 350 -23.70 -7.46 10.22
N SER A 351 -24.11 -6.60 9.29
CA SER A 351 -24.86 -7.01 8.09
C SER A 351 -24.04 -7.97 7.22
N ILE A 352 -22.76 -7.66 6.97
CA ILE A 352 -21.89 -8.51 6.15
C ILE A 352 -21.56 -9.83 6.85
N LEU A 353 -21.15 -9.79 8.12
CA LEU A 353 -20.84 -11.02 8.87
C LEU A 353 -22.05 -11.95 8.94
N GLY A 354 -23.24 -11.40 9.23
CA GLY A 354 -24.46 -12.21 9.27
C GLY A 354 -24.87 -12.81 7.93
N ARG A 355 -24.50 -12.20 6.78
CA ARG A 355 -24.73 -12.79 5.45
C ARG A 355 -23.78 -13.96 5.18
N GLU A 356 -22.51 -13.84 5.54
CA GLU A 356 -21.53 -14.91 5.36
C GLU A 356 -21.83 -16.13 6.23
N ASP A 357 -22.22 -15.91 7.48
CA ASP A 357 -22.59 -16.99 8.40
C ASP A 357 -23.79 -17.79 7.86
N ARG A 358 -24.80 -17.11 7.29
CA ARG A 358 -25.95 -17.78 6.65
C ARG A 358 -25.54 -18.60 5.42
N SER A 359 -24.74 -18.01 4.52
CA SER A 359 -24.26 -18.72 3.33
C SER A 359 -23.43 -19.96 3.68
N ALA A 360 -22.65 -19.92 4.77
CA ALA A 360 -21.89 -21.07 5.24
C ALA A 360 -22.81 -22.20 5.75
N VAL A 361 -23.87 -21.86 6.50
CA VAL A 361 -24.88 -22.82 6.97
C VAL A 361 -25.66 -23.44 5.80
N ASP A 362 -26.08 -22.63 4.83
CA ASP A 362 -26.82 -23.10 3.66
C ASP A 362 -25.96 -24.01 2.76
N GLY A 363 -24.68 -23.65 2.58
CA GLY A 363 -23.71 -24.47 1.84
C GLY A 363 -23.44 -25.83 2.50
N ALA A 364 -23.29 -25.85 3.83
CA ALA A 364 -23.12 -27.09 4.59
C ALA A 364 -24.38 -27.97 4.54
N THR A 365 -25.57 -27.36 4.55
CA THR A 365 -26.86 -28.09 4.45
C THR A 365 -27.06 -28.68 3.06
N THR A 366 -26.58 -28.01 2.01
CA THR A 366 -26.66 -28.49 0.62
C THR A 366 -25.67 -29.63 0.37
N GLN A 367 -24.42 -29.53 0.84
CA GLN A 367 -23.45 -30.62 0.78
C GLN A 367 -23.91 -31.85 1.59
N ALA A 368 -24.58 -31.66 2.73
CA ALA A 368 -25.14 -32.77 3.51
C ALA A 368 -26.31 -33.49 2.81
N ARG A 369 -27.00 -32.84 1.87
CA ARG A 369 -28.10 -33.44 1.08
C ARG A 369 -27.62 -34.18 -0.18
N GLU A 370 -26.44 -33.85 -0.69
CA GLU A 370 -25.83 -34.55 -1.84
C GLU A 370 -25.04 -35.82 -1.44
N VAL A 371 -24.86 -36.06 -0.13
CA VAL A 371 -24.11 -37.19 0.44
C VAL A 371 -25.04 -38.28 1.03
N VAL A 372 -26.36 -38.17 0.84
CA VAL A 372 -27.36 -39.17 1.32
C VAL A 372 -27.99 -39.93 0.15
#